data_AF-H3ZLI9-F1
#
_entry.id   AF-H3ZLI9-F1
#
_cell.length_a   1.000
_cell.length_b   1.000
_cell.length_c   1.000
_cell.angle_alpha   90.00
_cell.angle_beta   90.00
_cell.angle_gamma   90.00
#
_symmetry.space_group_name_H-M   'P 1'
#
loop_
_entity.id
_entity.type
_entity.pdbx_description
1 polymer ?
#
loop_
_entity_poly.entity_id
_entity_poly.type
_entity_poly.pdbx_seq_one_letter_code
_entity_poly.pdbx_strand_id
1 'polypeptide(L)'
;MKTLIIIPAYNEELTIGSVVALAKKYGDVLVVDDGSKDRTSEIAQKAGAIVIRHEVNKGKGAALKTGFGYALANGYDVIVTIDADGQHNPDEIPLLLKPILEGEADLVIGSRYLNIPLIIAEGA
;
A
#
# COMPACT_ATOMS: atom_id res chain seq x y z
N MET A 1 -10.40 -13.41 -2.81
CA MET A 1 -9.14 -12.75 -3.21
C MET A 1 -8.46 -12.18 -2.00
N LYS A 2 -7.17 -12.42 -1.82
CA LYS A 2 -6.34 -11.92 -0.73
C LYS A 2 -5.69 -10.60 -1.15
N THR A 3 -5.99 -9.53 -0.43
CA THR A 3 -5.51 -8.17 -0.74
C THR A 3 -4.34 -7.79 0.14
N LEU A 4 -3.26 -7.30 -0.48
CA LEU A 4 -2.13 -6.66 0.20
C LEU A 4 -2.12 -5.16 -0.07
N ILE A 5 -2.03 -4.36 0.98
CA ILE A 5 -1.80 -2.92 0.89
C ILE A 5 -0.32 -2.66 1.19
N ILE A 6 0.40 -2.18 0.19
CA ILE A 6 1.84 -1.90 0.26
C ILE A 6 2.03 -0.40 0.52
N ILE A 7 2.77 -0.09 1.58
CA ILE A 7 3.08 1.26 1.99
C ILE A 7 4.61 1.42 2.03
N PRO A 8 5.24 2.00 0.97
CA PRO A 8 6.64 2.39 1.07
C PRO A 8 6.76 3.56 2.06
N ALA A 9 7.73 3.51 2.97
CA ALA A 9 7.92 4.52 3.99
C ALA A 9 9.40 4.89 4.16
N TYR A 10 9.68 6.17 4.42
CA TYR A 10 11.01 6.66 4.79
C TYR A 10 10.91 7.91 5.67
N ASN A 11 11.18 7.75 6.97
CA ASN A 11 11.05 8.78 8.00
C ASN A 11 9.64 9.38 8.15
N GLU A 12 8.65 8.52 8.38
CA GLU A 12 7.21 8.82 8.44
C GLU A 12 6.61 8.50 9.83
N GLU A 13 7.40 8.64 10.91
CA GLU A 13 6.94 8.25 12.26
C GLU A 13 5.68 8.98 12.74
N LEU A 14 5.40 10.17 12.23
CA LEU A 14 4.25 10.99 12.63
C LEU A 14 2.93 10.52 12.01
N THR A 15 3.00 9.86 10.85
CA THR A 15 1.85 9.58 9.98
C THR A 15 1.57 8.08 9.88
N ILE A 16 2.62 7.26 9.80
CA ILE A 16 2.54 5.85 9.44
C ILE A 16 1.57 5.03 10.31
N GLY A 17 1.50 5.32 11.62
CA GLY A 17 0.62 4.59 12.53
C GLY A 17 -0.86 4.74 12.16
N SER A 18 -1.28 5.95 11.79
CA SER A 18 -2.66 6.22 11.38
C SER A 18 -2.98 5.61 10.02
N VAL A 19 -2.06 5.73 9.06
CA VAL A 19 -2.21 5.17 7.71
C VAL A 19 -2.37 3.66 7.78
N VAL A 20 -1.51 2.97 8.55
CA VAL A 20 -1.60 1.52 8.77
C VAL A 20 -2.93 1.15 9.43
N ALA A 21 -3.32 1.83 10.50
CA ALA A 21 -4.54 1.51 11.24
C ALA A 21 -5.81 1.63 10.36
N LEU A 22 -5.87 2.65 9.50
CA LEU A 22 -6.98 2.82 8.56
C LEU A 22 -6.94 1.79 7.42
N ALA A 23 -5.77 1.57 6.82
CA ALA A 23 -5.58 0.61 5.73
C ALA A 23 -5.92 -0.84 6.16
N LYS A 24 -5.59 -1.22 7.40
CA LYS A 24 -5.85 -2.56 7.97
C LYS A 24 -7.31 -3.00 7.94
N LYS A 25 -8.27 -2.08 7.77
CA LYS A 25 -9.69 -2.40 7.61
C LYS A 25 -9.99 -3.14 6.28
N TYR A 26 -9.10 -3.04 5.29
CA TYR A 26 -9.36 -3.43 3.90
C TYR A 26 -8.43 -4.53 3.37
N GLY A 27 -7.45 -4.96 4.16
CA GLY A 27 -6.51 -6.02 3.75
C GLY A 27 -5.34 -6.19 4.71
N ASP A 28 -4.44 -7.10 4.36
CA ASP A 28 -3.14 -7.18 5.02
C ASP A 28 -2.32 -5.94 4.63
N VAL A 29 -1.54 -5.42 5.59
CA VAL A 29 -0.71 -4.24 5.36
C VAL A 29 0.75 -4.62 5.47
N LEU A 30 1.49 -4.32 4.41
CA LEU A 30 2.95 -4.39 4.38
C LEU A 30 3.51 -2.98 4.31
N VAL A 31 4.25 -2.60 5.35
CA VAL A 31 5.10 -1.41 5.28
C VAL A 31 6.49 -1.84 4.85
N VAL A 32 7.00 -1.23 3.79
CA VAL A 32 8.40 -1.39 3.37
C VAL A 32 9.16 -0.14 3.81
N ASP A 33 9.83 -0.25 4.96
CA ASP A 33 10.66 0.81 5.51
C ASP A 33 11.99 0.87 4.75
N ASP A 34 12.18 1.92 3.95
CA ASP A 34 13.35 2.13 3.11
C ASP A 34 14.53 2.75 3.89
N GLY A 35 14.88 2.16 5.02
CA GLY A 35 16.03 2.55 5.84
C GLY A 35 15.82 3.82 6.68
N SER A 36 14.62 4.01 7.24
CA SER A 36 14.29 5.16 8.09
C SER A 36 15.20 5.26 9.32
N LYS A 37 15.54 6.48 9.73
CA LYS A 37 16.35 6.77 10.93
C LYS A 37 15.50 7.06 12.17
N ASP A 38 14.19 7.14 12.00
CA ASP A 38 13.21 7.45 13.03
C ASP A 38 12.45 6.19 13.48
N ARG A 39 11.30 6.35 14.14
CA ARG A 39 10.51 5.23 14.67
C ARG A 39 9.51 4.64 13.69
N THR A 40 9.60 4.93 12.39
CA THR A 40 8.66 4.47 11.36
C THR A 40 8.37 2.97 11.44
N SER A 41 9.40 2.13 11.42
CA SER A 41 9.26 0.66 11.53
C SER A 41 8.59 0.20 12.82
N GLU A 42 8.94 0.82 13.95
CA GLU A 42 8.41 0.44 15.26
C GLU A 42 6.91 0.76 15.34
N ILE A 43 6.53 1.96 14.88
CA ILE A 43 5.15 2.43 14.90
C ILE A 43 4.29 1.63 13.93
N ALA A 44 4.79 1.34 12.73
CA ALA A 44 4.11 0.49 11.76
C ALA A 44 3.80 -0.91 12.33
N GLN A 45 4.78 -1.57 12.95
CA GLN A 45 4.58 -2.87 13.61
C GLN A 45 3.53 -2.80 14.72
N LYS A 46 3.62 -1.77 15.58
CA LYS A 46 2.66 -1.55 16.67
C LYS A 46 1.24 -1.30 16.16
N ALA A 47 1.10 -0.68 14.99
CA ALA A 47 -0.18 -0.47 14.32
C ALA A 47 -0.72 -1.74 13.62
N GLY A 48 0.04 -2.84 13.61
CA GLY A 48 -0.38 -4.14 13.10
C GLY A 48 0.01 -4.42 11.65
N ALA A 49 0.98 -3.67 11.09
CA ALA A 49 1.56 -3.98 9.79
C ALA A 49 2.63 -5.09 9.89
N ILE A 50 2.76 -5.86 8.82
CA ILE A 50 3.99 -6.59 8.50
C ILE A 50 5.02 -5.54 8.06
N VAL A 51 6.27 -5.66 8.51
CA VAL A 51 7.31 -4.70 8.16
C VAL A 51 8.52 -5.41 7.55
N ILE A 52 8.92 -4.96 6.36
CA ILE A 52 10.20 -5.29 5.76
C ILE A 52 11.03 -4.02 5.77
N ARG A 53 12.24 -4.09 6.33
CA ARG A 53 13.14 -2.95 6.43
C ARG A 53 14.36 -3.14 5.55
N HIS A 54 14.65 -2.17 4.71
CA HIS A 54 15.94 -2.08 4.01
C HIS A 54 17.02 -1.53 4.95
N GLU A 55 18.24 -2.03 4.81
CA GLU A 55 19.38 -1.57 5.63
C GLU A 55 19.74 -0.10 5.36
N VAL A 56 19.58 0.34 4.11
CA VAL A 56 19.83 1.70 3.65
C VAL A 56 18.70 2.12 2.72
N ASN A 57 18.51 3.43 2.56
CA ASN A 57 17.56 3.98 1.60
C ASN A 57 17.94 3.61 0.16
N LYS A 58 17.05 2.92 -0.54
CA LYS A 58 17.19 2.47 -1.94
C LYS A 58 16.23 3.18 -2.89
N GLY A 59 15.38 4.06 -2.37
CA GLY A 59 14.33 4.79 -3.07
C GLY A 59 12.98 4.07 -3.07
N LYS A 60 11.89 4.85 -3.19
CA LYS A 60 10.49 4.38 -3.22
C LYS A 60 10.25 3.24 -4.22
N GLY A 61 10.83 3.32 -5.41
CA GLY A 61 10.69 2.26 -6.43
C GLY A 61 11.28 0.92 -6.00
N ALA A 62 12.40 0.93 -5.26
CA ALA A 62 12.98 -0.28 -4.71
C ALA A 62 12.09 -0.84 -3.58
N ALA A 63 11.53 0.02 -2.73
CA ALA A 63 10.59 -0.38 -1.69
C ALA A 63 9.32 -1.03 -2.28
N LEU A 64 8.74 -0.45 -3.34
CA LEU A 64 7.62 -1.05 -4.06
C LEU A 64 7.97 -2.40 -4.67
N LYS A 65 9.14 -2.54 -5.31
CA LYS A 65 9.62 -3.84 -5.84
C LYS A 65 9.71 -4.90 -4.75
N THR A 66 10.23 -4.55 -3.57
CA THR A 66 10.25 -5.46 -2.41
C THR A 66 8.83 -5.86 -2.02
N GLY A 67 7.89 -4.92 -1.98
CA GLY A 67 6.50 -5.20 -1.66
C GLY A 67 5.82 -6.12 -2.68
N PHE A 68 6.03 -5.89 -3.97
CA PHE A 68 5.50 -6.76 -5.03
C PHE A 68 6.10 -8.16 -4.95
N GLY A 69 7.40 -8.28 -4.68
CA GLY A 69 8.04 -9.58 -4.44
C GLY A 69 7.43 -10.32 -3.25
N TYR A 70 7.14 -9.62 -2.15
CA TYR A 70 6.45 -10.19 -1.01
C TYR A 70 5.03 -10.65 -1.36
N ALA A 71 4.27 -9.84 -2.10
CA ALA A 71 2.92 -10.20 -2.54
C ALA A 71 2.90 -11.51 -3.33
N LEU A 72 3.79 -11.63 -4.32
CA LEU A 72 3.95 -12.82 -5.15
C LEU A 72 4.35 -14.05 -4.32
N ALA A 73 5.34 -13.90 -3.43
CA ALA A 73 5.82 -15.01 -2.61
C ALA A 73 4.78 -15.52 -1.59
N ASN A 74 3.77 -14.72 -1.26
CA ASN A 74 2.76 -15.02 -0.24
C ASN A 74 1.34 -15.22 -0.81
N GLY A 75 1.23 -15.37 -2.13
CA GLY A 75 -0.03 -15.70 -2.81
C GLY A 75 -1.12 -14.65 -2.63
N TYR A 76 -0.78 -13.37 -2.75
CA TYR A 76 -1.78 -12.29 -2.79
C TYR A 76 -2.33 -12.14 -4.20
N ASP A 77 -3.64 -11.91 -4.29
CA ASP A 77 -4.37 -11.79 -5.56
C ASP A 77 -4.50 -10.32 -6.01
N VAL A 78 -4.53 -9.37 -5.06
CA VAL A 78 -4.70 -7.95 -5.33
C VAL A 78 -3.68 -7.14 -4.54
N ILE A 79 -3.13 -6.12 -5.17
CA ILE A 79 -2.21 -5.17 -4.54
C ILE A 79 -2.82 -3.77 -4.60
N VAL A 80 -2.76 -3.07 -3.48
CA VAL A 80 -3.06 -1.63 -3.39
C VAL A 80 -1.79 -0.93 -2.92
N THR A 81 -1.41 0.17 -3.57
CA THR A 81 -0.26 0.98 -3.13
C THR A 81 -0.76 2.34 -2.66
N ILE A 82 -0.36 2.76 -1.45
CA ILE A 82 -0.59 4.11 -0.93
C ILE A 82 0.67 4.61 -0.23
N ASP A 83 0.81 5.93 -0.14
CA ASP A 83 1.97 6.57 0.50
C ASP A 83 1.81 6.69 2.02
N ALA A 84 2.94 6.68 2.72
CA ALA A 84 3.01 6.76 4.19
C ALA A 84 2.76 8.18 4.74
N ASP A 85 2.86 9.22 3.90
CA ASP A 85 2.78 10.64 4.27
C ASP A 85 1.36 11.12 4.64
N GLY A 86 0.36 10.26 4.49
CA GLY A 86 -1.04 10.57 4.79
C GLY A 86 -1.75 11.41 3.74
N GLN A 87 -1.16 11.66 2.56
CA GLN A 87 -1.84 12.37 1.48
C GLN A 87 -2.93 11.55 0.80
N HIS A 88 -2.86 10.22 0.90
CA HIS A 88 -3.90 9.31 0.44
C HIS A 88 -4.82 8.96 1.60
N ASN A 89 -6.13 9.06 1.39
CA ASN A 89 -7.12 8.63 2.38
C ASN A 89 -7.32 7.10 2.28
N PRO A 90 -6.90 6.29 3.27
CA PRO A 90 -7.04 4.84 3.19
C PRO A 90 -8.50 4.37 3.20
N ASP A 91 -9.44 5.20 3.67
CA ASP A 91 -10.87 4.87 3.62
C ASP A 91 -11.43 4.88 2.17
N GLU A 92 -10.66 5.35 1.18
CA GLU A 92 -11.00 5.28 -0.25
C GLU A 92 -10.53 3.98 -0.93
N ILE A 93 -9.75 3.12 -0.25
CA ILE A 93 -9.30 1.83 -0.78
C ILE A 93 -10.46 0.98 -1.35
N PRO A 94 -11.65 0.90 -0.73
CA PRO A 94 -12.79 0.17 -1.30
C PRO A 94 -13.21 0.65 -2.70
N LEU A 95 -13.07 1.94 -3.00
CA LEU A 95 -13.40 2.49 -4.32
C LEU A 95 -12.45 1.97 -5.41
N LEU A 96 -11.18 1.75 -5.03
CA LEU A 96 -10.16 1.18 -5.92
C LEU A 96 -10.28 -0.34 -6.05
N LEU A 97 -10.62 -1.03 -4.95
CA LEU A 97 -10.73 -2.48 -4.92
C LEU A 97 -11.96 -3.00 -5.65
N LYS A 98 -13.09 -2.29 -5.56
CA LYS A 98 -14.37 -2.78 -6.06
C LYS A 98 -14.30 -3.22 -7.55
N PRO A 99 -13.81 -2.40 -8.51
CA PRO A 99 -13.74 -2.81 -9.91
C PRO A 99 -12.83 -4.03 -10.15
N ILE A 100 -11.75 -4.17 -9.36
CA ILE A 100 -10.87 -5.35 -9.42
C ILE A 100 -11.61 -6.60 -8.95
N LEU A 101 -12.32 -6.51 -7.82
CA LEU A 101 -13.03 -7.64 -7.21
C LEU A 101 -14.25 -8.09 -8.03
N GLU A 102 -14.86 -7.17 -8.78
CA GLU A 102 -15.98 -7.45 -9.68
C GLU A 102 -15.52 -7.95 -11.06
N GLY A 103 -14.21 -7.98 -11.32
CA GLY A 103 -13.65 -8.40 -12.62
C GLY A 103 -13.89 -7.38 -13.73
N GLU A 104 -14.13 -6.11 -13.37
CA GLU A 104 -14.34 -5.00 -14.30
C GLU A 104 -13.03 -4.32 -14.72
N ALA A 105 -11.94 -4.59 -14.00
CA ALA A 105 -10.66 -3.91 -14.17
C ALA A 105 -9.48 -4.80 -13.77
N ASP A 106 -8.33 -4.59 -14.42
CA ASP A 106 -7.03 -5.14 -14.01
C ASP A 106 -6.20 -4.08 -13.26
N LEU A 107 -6.46 -2.80 -13.54
CA LEU A 107 -5.78 -1.67 -12.92
C LEU A 107 -6.79 -0.55 -12.64
N VAL A 108 -6.74 -0.04 -11.41
CA VAL A 108 -7.52 1.14 -11.00
C VAL A 108 -6.56 2.19 -10.45
N ILE A 109 -6.68 3.43 -10.93
CA ILE A 109 -5.83 4.55 -10.53
C ILE A 109 -6.66 5.59 -9.80
N GLY A 110 -6.25 5.95 -8.58
CA GLY A 110 -6.76 7.10 -7.86
C GLY A 110 -6.31 8.40 -8.54
N SER A 111 -7.25 9.30 -8.81
CA SER A 111 -6.97 10.56 -9.50
C SER A 111 -7.48 11.75 -8.69
N ARG A 112 -6.64 12.78 -8.56
CA ARG A 112 -7.03 14.07 -7.94
C ARG A 112 -7.89 14.94 -8.85
N TYR A 113 -7.96 14.61 -10.14
CA TYR A 113 -8.61 15.43 -11.18
C TYR A 113 -9.95 14.85 -11.65
N LEU A 114 -10.22 13.59 -11.32
CA LEU A 114 -11.46 12.91 -11.70
C LEU A 114 -12.31 12.73 -10.44
N ASN A 115 -13.62 12.87 -10.60
CA ASN A 115 -14.57 12.59 -9.51
C ASN A 115 -14.80 11.07 -9.29
N ILE A 116 -14.18 10.23 -10.13
CA ILE A 116 -14.22 8.77 -10.06
C ILE A 116 -12.82 8.19 -10.35
N PRO A 117 -12.46 7.02 -9.81
CA PRO A 117 -11.21 6.35 -10.18
C PRO A 117 -11.12 6.05 -11.68
N LEU A 118 -9.91 6.12 -12.23
CA LEU A 118 -9.68 5.69 -13.61
C LEU A 118 -9.58 4.17 -13.64
N ILE A 119 -10.48 3.54 -14.40
CA ILE A 119 -10.56 2.09 -14.56
C ILE A 119 -9.90 1.69 -15.89
N ILE A 120 -9.00 0.71 -15.84
CA ILE A 120 -8.31 0.14 -16.99
C ILE A 120 -8.44 -1.39 -16.93
N ALA A 121 -8.93 -1.98 -18.00
CA ALA A 121 -9.02 -3.43 -18.20
C ALA A 121 -8.30 -3.79 -19.51
N GLU A 122 -7.54 -4.90 -19.53
CA GLU A 122 -7.07 -5.50 -20.78
C GLU A 122 -8.14 -6.46 -21.32
N GLY A 123 -8.61 -6.20 -22.55
CA GLY A 123 -9.46 -7.13 -23.29
C GLY A 123 -10.96 -6.98 -23.08
N ALA A 124 -11.62 -6.47 -24.11
CA ALA A 124 -12.74 -7.21 -24.70
C ALA A 124 -12.16 -8.27 -25.65
#